data_AF-A0A098T3G8-F1
#
_entry.id   AF-A0A098T3G8-F1
#
_cell.length_a   1.000
_cell.length_b   1.000
_cell.length_c   1.000
_cell.angle_alpha   90.00
_cell.angle_beta   90.00
_cell.angle_gamma   90.00
#
_symmetry.space_group_name_H-M   'P 1'
#
loop_
_entity.id
_entity.type
_entity.pdbx_description
1 polymer ?
#
loop_
_entity_poly.entity_id
_entity_poly.type
_entity_poly.pdbx_seq_one_letter_code
_entity_poly.pdbx_strand_id
1 'polypeptide(L)' 'RRYGVELLPSYRLDAGNVLAVADAAFRADGAWYDLSFRCTVDDQAFGVVSFALKVGSAIPRDQWAARGFPEF' A
#
# COMPACT_ATOMS: atom_id res chain seq x y z
N ARG A 1 3.07 -2.63 15.46
CA ARG A 1 2.20 -1.45 15.61
C ARG A 1 0.83 -1.79 15.03
N ARG A 2 -0.26 -1.36 15.65
CA ARG A 2 -1.61 -1.45 15.06
C ARG A 2 -1.92 -0.10 14.41
N TYR A 3 -2.61 -0.14 13.27
CA TYR A 3 -2.99 1.04 12.50
C TYR A 3 -4.52 1.08 12.39
N GLY A 4 -5.15 2.18 12.75
CA GLY A 4 -6.54 2.44 12.41
C GLY A 4 -6.61 2.88 10.95
N VAL A 5 -6.65 1.91 10.02
CA VAL A 5 -6.60 2.22 8.58
C VAL A 5 -7.87 2.95 8.15
N GLU A 6 -7.68 4.13 7.58
CA GLU A 6 -8.73 4.98 7.03
C GLU A 6 -8.82 4.83 5.51
N LEU A 7 -7.67 4.80 4.83
CA LEU A 7 -7.58 4.71 3.37
C LEU A 7 -6.45 3.78 2.95
N LEU A 8 -6.77 2.83 2.08
CA LEU A 8 -5.81 1.99 1.37
C LEU A 8 -6.29 1.85 -0.09
N PRO A 9 -5.48 2.24 -1.09
CA PRO A 9 -5.85 2.07 -2.49
C PRO A 9 -6.04 0.59 -2.84
N SER A 10 -6.93 0.32 -3.80
CA SER A 10 -7.02 -0.99 -4.44
C SER A 10 -5.93 -1.13 -5.49
N TYR A 11 -5.24 -2.27 -5.51
CA TYR A 11 -4.24 -2.60 -6.51
C TYR A 11 -4.75 -3.74 -7.39
N ARG A 12 -4.46 -3.68 -8.69
CA ARG A 12 -4.82 -4.72 -9.66
C ARG A 12 -3.57 -5.44 -10.13
N LEU A 13 -3.68 -6.76 -10.24
CA LEU A 13 -2.70 -7.58 -10.94
C LEU A 13 -3.10 -7.66 -12.41
N ASP A 14 -2.40 -6.93 -13.27
CA ASP A 14 -2.76 -6.87 -14.70
C ASP A 14 -2.26 -8.09 -15.48
N ALA A 15 -1.14 -8.68 -15.07
CA ALA A 15 -0.55 -9.86 -15.70
C ALA A 15 0.31 -10.68 -14.72
N GLY A 16 0.43 -11.98 -14.99
CA GLY A 16 1.23 -12.91 -14.19
C GLY A 16 0.61 -13.20 -12.83
N ASN A 17 1.45 -13.58 -11.87
CA ASN A 17 1.05 -14.01 -10.52
C ASN A 17 1.72 -13.17 -9.41
N VAL A 18 2.40 -12.08 -9.76
CA VAL A 18 3.13 -11.22 -8.81
C VAL A 18 2.64 -9.79 -8.92
N LEU A 19 2.10 -9.27 -7.81
CA LEU A 19 1.83 -7.86 -7.62
C LEU A 19 2.93 -7.25 -6.75
N ALA A 20 3.82 -6.46 -7.34
CA ALA A 20 4.91 -5.79 -6.65
C ALA A 20 4.72 -4.27 -6.74
N VAL A 21 4.45 -3.63 -5.61
CA VAL A 21 4.20 -2.19 -5.52
C VAL A 21 5.25 -1.56 -4.61
N ALA A 22 6.06 -0.67 -5.17
CA ALA A 22 7.15 -0.03 -4.46
C ALA A 22 6.72 1.28 -3.77
N ASP A 23 5.86 2.06 -4.41
CA ASP A 23 5.55 3.44 -4.03
C ASP A 23 4.08 3.62 -3.63
N ALA A 24 3.57 2.70 -2.81
CA ALA A 24 2.23 2.82 -2.25
C ALA A 24 2.22 3.77 -1.03
N ALA A 25 1.01 4.20 -0.67
CA ALA A 25 0.76 4.82 0.62
C ALA A 25 -0.60 4.40 1.16
N PHE A 26 -0.74 4.45 2.48
CA PHE A 26 -2.02 4.28 3.16
C PHE A 26 -2.16 5.34 4.26
N ARG A 27 -3.40 5.64 4.61
CA ARG A 27 -3.74 6.56 5.69
C ARG A 27 -4.17 5.78 6.92
N ALA A 28 -3.59 6.12 8.06
CA ALA A 28 -4.02 5.63 9.35
C ALA A 28 -3.75 6.65 10.45
N ASP A 29 -4.63 6.69 11.45
CA ASP A 29 -4.48 7.55 12.63
C ASP A 29 -4.19 9.03 12.27
N GLY A 30 -4.82 9.54 11.20
CA GLY A 30 -4.66 10.90 10.70
C GLY A 30 -3.36 11.21 9.95
N ALA A 31 -2.54 10.20 9.64
CA ALA A 31 -1.28 10.38 8.91
C ALA A 31 -1.18 9.45 7.69
N TRP A 32 -0.46 9.89 6.67
CA TRP A 32 -0.05 9.06 5.53
C TRP A 32 1.27 8.36 5.84
N TYR A 33 1.41 7.09 5.43
CA TYR A 33 2.62 6.30 5.59
C TYR A 33 3.04 5.72 4.24
N ASP A 34 4.34 5.68 3.99
CA ASP A 34 4.88 4.93 2.85
C ASP A 34 4.62 3.44 3.04
N LEU A 35 4.29 2.76 1.96
CA LEU A 35 4.08 1.33 1.91
C LEU A 35 4.75 0.78 0.66
N SER A 36 5.47 -0.32 0.83
CA SER A 36 5.86 -1.19 -0.28
C SER A 36 5.42 -2.59 0.05
N PHE A 37 4.94 -3.34 -0.94
CA PHE A 37 4.58 -4.72 -0.75
C PHE A 37 4.80 -5.56 -2.01
N ARG A 38 4.97 -6.85 -1.79
CA ARG A 38 4.99 -7.88 -2.82
C ARG A 38 4.02 -8.98 -2.42
N CYS A 39 3.01 -9.18 -3.26
CA CYS A 39 2.07 -10.27 -3.17
C CYS A 39 2.34 -11.22 -4.34
N THR A 40 2.44 -12.52 -4.05
CA THR A 40 2.39 -13.57 -5.06
C THR A 40 1.12 -14.35 -4.84
N VAL A 41 0.32 -14.51 -5.89
CA VAL A 41 -0.85 -15.37 -5.91
C VAL A 41 -0.52 -16.70 -6.59
N ASP A 42 -1.37 -17.71 -6.43
CA ASP A 42 -1.25 -18.92 -7.25
C ASP A 42 -1.50 -18.62 -8.74
N ASP A 43 -1.16 -19.58 -9.61
CA ASP A 43 -1.28 -19.41 -11.06
C ASP A 43 -2.74 -19.26 -11.54
N GLN A 44 -3.71 -19.63 -10.69
CA GLN A 44 -5.13 -19.45 -10.95
C GLN A 44 -5.67 -18.14 -10.34
N ALA A 45 -4.82 -17.36 -9.67
CA ALA A 45 -5.14 -16.15 -8.91
C ALA A 45 -6.25 -16.32 -7.86
N PHE A 46 -6.40 -17.51 -7.28
CA PHE A 46 -7.45 -17.79 -6.28
C PHE A 46 -7.00 -17.59 -4.83
N GLY A 47 -5.70 -17.67 -4.58
CA GLY A 47 -5.13 -17.53 -3.25
C GLY A 47 -3.79 -16.80 -3.25
N VAL A 48 -3.47 -16.18 -2.12
CA VAL A 48 -2.15 -15.58 -1.86
C VAL A 48 -1.22 -16.66 -1.34
N VAL A 49 -0.11 -16.90 -2.04
CA VAL A 49 0.91 -17.89 -1.64
C VAL A 49 2.08 -17.26 -0.90
N SER A 50 2.37 -15.97 -1.13
CA SER A 50 3.35 -15.22 -0.37
C SER A 50 2.99 -13.76 -0.27
N PHE A 51 3.18 -13.15 0.90
CA PHE A 51 2.99 -11.72 1.09
C PHE A 51 4.11 -11.14 1.94
N ALA A 52 4.77 -10.10 1.44
CA ALA A 52 5.74 -9.32 2.19
C ALA A 52 5.38 -7.84 2.07
N LEU A 53 5.49 -7.12 3.18
CA LEU A 53 5.22 -5.69 3.24
C LEU A 53 6.27 -4.98 4.07
N LYS A 54 6.48 -3.70 3.76
CA LYS A 54 7.26 -2.77 4.56
C LYS A 54 6.46 -1.49 4.70
N VAL A 55 6.18 -1.12 5.95
CA VAL A 55 5.63 0.19 6.29
C VAL A 55 6.78 1.12 6.61
N GLY A 56 6.83 2.26 5.93
CA GLY A 56 7.78 3.33 6.18
C GLY A 56 7.34 4.25 7.32
N SER A 57 8.05 5.37 7.45
CA SER A 57 7.68 6.45 8.36
C SER A 57 6.42 7.17 7.90
N ALA A 58 5.85 7.98 8.79
CA ALA A 58 4.81 8.92 8.39
C ALA A 58 5.37 9.92 7.37
N ILE A 59 4.61 10.16 6.32
CA ILE A 59 4.91 11.12 5.26
C ILE A 59 4.58 12.53 5.80
N PRO A 60 5.52 13.48 5.79
CA PRO A 60 5.28 14.85 6.21
C PRO A 60 4.11 15.51 5.46
N ARG A 61 3.30 16.31 6.18
CA ARG A 61 2.05 16.89 5.64
C ARG A 61 2.28 17.80 4.43
N ASP A 62 3.40 18.50 4.39
CA ASP A 62 3.82 19.34 3.26
C ASP A 62 4.10 18.55 1.96
N GLN A 63 4.26 17.23 2.04
CA GLN A 63 4.45 16.36 0.87
C GLN A 63 3.14 15.75 0.34
N TRP A 64 2.03 15.87 1.07
CA TRP A 64 0.78 15.18 0.74
C TRP A 64 0.18 15.63 -0.59
N ALA A 65 0.10 16.95 -0.81
CA ALA A 65 -0.42 17.52 -2.04
C ALA A 65 0.40 17.08 -3.27
N ALA A 66 1.73 17.06 -3.16
CA ALA A 66 2.63 16.63 -4.23
C ALA A 66 2.48 15.13 -4.58
N ARG A 67 2.01 14.32 -3.61
CA ARG A 67 1.72 12.89 -3.79
C ARG A 67 0.27 12.62 -4.21
N GLY A 68 -0.57 13.66 -4.33
CA GLY A 68 -1.99 13.53 -4.67
C GLY A 68 -2.86 12.96 -3.54
N PHE A 69 -2.39 13.04 -2.29
CA PHE A 69 -3.13 12.54 -1.15
C PHE A 69 -4.19 13.55 -0.68
N PRO A 70 -5.39 13.09 -0.27
CA PRO A 70 -6.35 13.95 0.40
C PRO A 70 -5.82 14.56 1.70
N GLU A 71 -6.16 15.84 1.94
CA GLU A 71 -5.64 16.65 3.06
C GLU A 71 -6.54 16.71 4.30
N PHE A 72 -7.75 16.14 4.22
CA PHE A 72 -8.73 16.15 5.31
C PHE A 72 -8.25 15.41 6.56
#